data_AF-A0A7C2INV8-F1
#
_entry.id   AF-A0A7C2INV8-F1
#
_cell.length_a   1.000
_cell.length_b   1.000
_cell.length_c   1.000
_cell.angle_alpha   90.00
_cell.angle_beta   90.00
_cell.angle_gamma   90.00
#
_symmetry.space_group_name_H-M   'P 1'
#
loop_
_entity.id
_entity.type
_entity.pdbx_description
1 polymer ?
#
loop_
_entity_poly.entity_id
_entity_poly.type
_entity_poly.pdbx_seq_one_letter_code
_entity_poly.pdbx_strand_id
1 'polypeptide(L)'
;MNTELQTISETWEGLQPFLGVDKCVDCECLQAGLTELIMALEAPGAEPDRDTLLAAIRQAQDLSRLHGCLGCEPCEPTDILISFYQARDAASEDERCSCGPSCMDGLSAPPGTPERK
;
A
#
# COMPACT_ATOMS: atom_id res chain seq x y z
N MET A 1 12.20 -10.90 15.02
CA MET A 1 11.01 -10.25 14.45
C MET A 1 11.19 -10.26 12.95
N ASN A 2 10.21 -10.75 12.21
CA ASN A 2 10.24 -10.77 10.75
C ASN A 2 10.25 -9.32 10.22
N THR A 3 11.15 -9.01 9.30
CA THR A 3 11.28 -7.66 8.71
C THR A 3 9.95 -7.21 8.09
N GLU A 4 9.19 -8.12 7.49
CA GLU A 4 7.85 -7.84 6.97
C GLU A 4 6.89 -7.41 8.09
N LEU A 5 6.83 -8.18 9.18
CA LEU A 5 5.95 -7.87 10.31
C LEU A 5 6.34 -6.56 11.01
N GLN A 6 7.65 -6.26 11.06
CA GLN A 6 8.14 -4.97 11.54
C GLN A 6 7.65 -3.82 10.65
N THR A 7 7.84 -3.91 9.33
CA THR A 7 7.39 -2.91 8.37
C THR A 7 5.87 -2.69 8.44
N ILE A 8 5.09 -3.76 8.59
CA ILE A 8 3.63 -3.67 8.78
C ILE A 8 3.30 -2.96 10.09
N SER A 9 4.01 -3.28 11.18
CA SER A 9 3.78 -2.65 12.49
C SER A 9 4.09 -1.16 12.47
N GLU A 10 5.22 -0.75 11.88
CA GLU A 10 5.60 0.65 11.73
C GLU A 10 4.61 1.44 10.86
N THR A 11 4.12 0.81 9.78
CA THR A 11 3.10 1.41 8.91
C THR A 11 1.78 1.58 9.64
N TRP A 12 1.37 0.58 10.43
CA TRP A 12 0.19 0.66 11.28
C TRP A 12 0.29 1.81 12.29
N GLU A 13 1.40 1.91 13.01
CA GLU A 13 1.66 3.01 13.96
C GLU A 13 1.60 4.38 13.28
N GLY A 14 2.11 4.48 12.04
CA GLY A 14 2.01 5.70 11.23
C GLY A 14 0.58 6.07 10.86
N LEU A 15 -0.29 5.09 10.57
CA LEU A 15 -1.68 5.33 10.16
C LEU A 15 -2.64 5.61 11.33
N GLN A 16 -2.31 5.12 12.54
CA GLN A 16 -3.18 5.26 13.73
C GLN A 16 -3.66 6.69 14.04
N PRO A 17 -2.82 7.75 13.95
CA PRO A 17 -3.26 9.12 14.21
C PRO A 17 -4.43 9.60 13.33
N PHE A 18 -4.61 8.99 12.16
CA PHE A 18 -5.62 9.39 11.18
C PHE A 18 -6.98 8.72 11.39
N LEU A 19 -7.05 7.67 12.22
CA LEU A 19 -8.28 6.92 12.52
C LEU A 19 -9.31 7.71 13.35
N GLY A 20 -8.89 8.80 14.00
CA GLY A 20 -9.76 9.70 14.77
C GLY A 20 -10.00 11.05 14.10
N VAL A 21 -9.50 11.23 12.87
CA VAL A 21 -9.58 12.50 12.14
C VAL A 21 -10.71 12.38 11.13
N ASP A 22 -11.82 13.09 11.35
CA ASP A 22 -13.05 12.98 10.54
C ASP A 22 -12.79 13.05 9.02
N LYS A 23 -11.90 13.94 8.57
CA LYS A 23 -11.54 14.08 7.14
C LYS A 23 -10.74 12.90 6.57
N CYS A 24 -10.07 12.13 7.42
CA CYS A 24 -9.17 11.03 7.04
C CYS A 24 -9.83 9.67 7.18
N VAL A 25 -10.73 9.48 8.15
CA VAL A 25 -11.47 8.23 8.35
C VAL A 25 -12.17 7.80 7.07
N ASP A 26 -12.72 8.77 6.34
CA ASP A 26 -13.43 8.55 5.09
C ASP A 26 -12.54 8.74 3.84
N CYS A 27 -11.22 8.89 4.01
CA CYS A 27 -10.30 9.12 2.89
C CYS A 27 -9.84 7.80 2.26
N GLU A 28 -9.92 7.71 0.92
CA GLU A 28 -9.43 6.56 0.15
C GLU A 28 -7.97 6.22 0.43
N CYS A 29 -7.13 7.21 0.76
CA CYS A 29 -5.72 6.99 1.07
C CYS A 29 -5.53 6.20 2.37
N LEU A 30 -6.30 6.53 3.41
CA LEU A 30 -6.29 5.76 4.66
C LEU A 30 -6.88 4.37 4.44
N GLN A 31 -7.98 4.27 3.69
CA GLN A 31 -8.60 2.98 3.38
C GLN A 31 -7.69 2.06 2.56
N ALA A 32 -6.97 2.60 1.59
CA ALA A 32 -5.96 1.88 0.83
C ALA A 32 -4.85 1.37 1.76
N GLY A 33 -4.37 2.23 2.67
CA GLY A 33 -3.37 1.85 3.67
C GLY A 33 -3.81 0.68 4.55
N LEU A 34 -5.02 0.76 5.13
CA LEU A 34 -5.57 -0.31 5.96
C LEU A 34 -5.76 -1.62 5.17
N THR A 35 -6.25 -1.52 3.93
CA THR A 35 -6.46 -2.68 3.04
C THR A 35 -5.15 -3.39 2.73
N GLU A 36 -4.09 -2.66 2.41
CA GLU A 36 -2.78 -3.23 2.10
C GLU A 36 -2.15 -3.94 3.29
N LEU A 37 -2.29 -3.39 4.51
CA LEU A 37 -1.80 -4.06 5.70
C LEU A 37 -2.57 -5.35 5.98
N ILE A 38 -3.89 -5.37 5.77
CA ILE A 38 -4.70 -6.59 5.88
C ILE A 38 -4.21 -7.65 4.90
N MET A 39 -4.04 -7.29 3.63
CA MET A 39 -3.55 -8.22 2.59
C MET A 39 -2.16 -8.78 2.94
N ALA A 40 -1.26 -7.94 3.44
CA ALA A 40 0.08 -8.36 3.86
C ALA A 40 0.05 -9.34 5.06
N LEU A 41 -0.86 -9.11 6.02
CA LEU A 41 -1.03 -9.98 7.18
C LEU A 41 -1.77 -11.28 6.86
N GLU A 42 -2.67 -11.28 5.87
CA GLU A 42 -3.37 -12.47 5.39
C GLU A 42 -2.49 -13.44 4.59
N ALA A 43 -1.31 -12.98 4.12
CA ALA A 43 -0.32 -13.86 3.53
C ALA A 43 0.08 -14.97 4.53
N PRO A 44 0.32 -16.21 4.08
CA PRO A 44 0.58 -17.33 4.98
C PRO A 44 1.87 -17.11 5.81
N GLY A 45 1.71 -17.02 7.13
CA GLY A 45 2.81 -16.92 8.10
C GLY A 45 2.31 -17.23 9.50
N ALA A 46 3.05 -18.05 10.26
CA ALA A 46 2.67 -18.44 11.62
C ALA A 46 3.39 -17.55 12.65
N GLU A 47 2.87 -16.34 12.89
CA GLU A 47 3.38 -15.45 13.94
C GLU A 47 2.25 -15.01 14.86
N PRO A 48 2.35 -15.18 16.20
CA PRO A 48 1.26 -14.88 17.13
C PRO A 48 0.88 -13.39 17.18
N ASP A 49 1.84 -12.51 16.90
CA ASP A 49 1.60 -11.06 16.87
C ASP A 49 0.86 -10.61 15.59
N ARG A 50 0.89 -11.43 14.52
CA ARG A 50 0.22 -11.19 13.23
C ARG A 50 -1.29 -11.15 13.39
N ASP A 51 -1.87 -12.12 14.08
CA ASP A 51 -3.33 -12.22 14.27
C ASP A 51 -3.87 -11.06 15.11
N THR A 52 -3.12 -10.66 16.14
CA THR A 52 -3.48 -9.53 17.01
C THR A 52 -3.48 -8.23 16.20
N LEU A 53 -2.44 -8.02 15.40
CA LEU A 53 -2.33 -6.83 14.54
C LEU A 53 -3.41 -6.82 13.46
N LEU A 54 -3.68 -7.96 12.82
CA LEU A 54 -4.75 -8.11 11.83
C LEU A 54 -6.12 -7.77 12.40
N ALA A 55 -6.42 -8.24 13.61
CA ALA A 55 -7.68 -7.95 14.29
C ALA A 55 -7.84 -6.44 14.56
N ALA A 56 -6.77 -5.76 15.01
CA ALA A 56 -6.78 -4.32 15.26
C ALA A 56 -7.02 -3.51 13.98
N ILE A 57 -6.38 -3.89 12.87
CA ILE A 57 -6.49 -3.17 11.59
C ILE A 57 -7.89 -3.38 10.98
N ARG A 58 -8.43 -4.60 11.03
CA ARG A 58 -9.81 -4.87 10.57
C ARG A 58 -10.84 -4.08 11.37
N GLN A 59 -10.67 -3.99 12.69
CA GLN A 59 -11.56 -3.19 13.53
C GLN A 59 -11.52 -1.70 13.11
N ALA A 60 -10.35 -1.17 12.78
CA ALA A 60 -10.22 0.21 12.32
C ALA A 60 -10.85 0.43 10.93
N GLN A 61 -10.76 -0.55 10.04
CA GLN A 61 -11.39 -0.50 8.72
C GLN A 61 -12.93 -0.52 8.82
N ASP A 62 -13.50 -1.35 9.69
CA ASP A 62 -14.96 -1.44 9.89
C ASP A 62 -15.57 -0.14 10.45
N LEU A 63 -14.77 0.70 11.11
CA LEU A 63 -15.21 1.99 11.65
C LEU A 63 -15.24 3.11 10.62
N SER A 64 -14.65 2.91 9.44
CA SER A 64 -14.63 3.89 8.36
C SER A 64 -15.96 3.90 7.59
N ARG A 65 -16.47 5.10 7.29
CA ARG A 65 -17.65 5.28 6.44
C ARG A 65 -17.15 5.67 5.05
N LEU A 66 -17.30 4.76 4.08
CA LEU A 66 -16.89 5.02 2.70
C LEU A 66 -17.54 6.30 2.14
N HIS A 67 -16.78 7.38 2.03
CA HIS A 67 -17.07 8.53 1.18
C HIS A 67 -15.92 8.73 0.20
N GLY A 68 -16.21 9.31 -0.98
CA GLY A 68 -15.19 9.58 -1.99
C GLY A 68 -14.16 10.59 -1.47
N CYS A 69 -12.88 10.35 -1.78
CA CYS A 69 -11.80 11.24 -1.38
C CYS A 69 -12.06 12.68 -1.86
N LEU A 70 -12.06 13.65 -0.94
CA LEU A 70 -12.27 15.07 -1.25
C LEU A 70 -10.99 15.80 -1.73
N GLY A 71 -9.97 15.07 -2.20
CA GLY A 71 -8.73 15.68 -2.68
C GLY A 71 -7.90 16.31 -1.57
N CYS A 72 -7.50 15.51 -0.58
CA CYS A 72 -6.54 15.98 0.43
C CYS A 72 -5.18 16.15 -0.24
N GLU A 73 -4.73 17.37 -0.49
CA GLU A 73 -3.31 17.63 -0.76
C GLU A 73 -2.79 18.69 0.23
N PRO A 74 -1.73 18.39 1.01
CA PRO A 74 -1.02 17.10 1.12
C PRO A 74 -1.81 16.02 1.90
N CYS A 75 -1.61 14.73 1.57
CA CYS A 75 -2.23 13.57 2.23
C CYS A 75 -1.17 12.66 2.87
N GLU A 76 -0.93 12.83 4.17
CA GLU A 76 0.06 12.05 4.91
C GLU A 76 -0.20 10.52 4.89
N PRO A 77 -1.45 10.00 4.93
CA PRO A 77 -1.69 8.57 4.72
C PRO A 77 -1.14 8.01 3.41
N THR A 78 -1.15 8.81 2.33
CA THR A 78 -0.55 8.41 1.05
C THR A 78 0.96 8.28 1.16
N ASP A 79 1.63 9.24 1.79
CA ASP A 79 3.09 9.23 1.96
C ASP A 79 3.56 8.03 2.79
N ILE A 80 2.78 7.68 3.82
CA ILE A 80 3.00 6.49 4.65
C ILE A 80 2.85 5.22 3.81
N LEU A 81 1.80 5.14 2.99
CA LEU A 81 1.58 3.98 2.12
C LEU A 81 2.67 3.83 1.04
N ILE A 82 3.14 4.93 0.45
CA ILE A 82 4.27 4.92 -0.48
C ILE A 82 5.53 4.36 0.20
N SER A 83 5.78 4.78 1.45
CA SER A 83 6.93 4.29 2.22
C SER A 83 6.84 2.79 2.52
N PHE A 84 5.63 2.29 2.82
CA PHE A 84 5.36 0.86 3.01
C PHE A 84 5.72 0.04 1.76
N TYR A 85 5.28 0.48 0.58
CA TYR A 85 5.61 -0.23 -0.67
C TYR A 85 7.12 -0.20 -0.96
N GLN A 86 7.78 0.93 -0.77
CA GLN A 86 9.24 1.03 -0.98
C GLN A 86 10.02 0.08 -0.06
N ALA A 87 9.60 -0.04 1.20
CA ALA A 87 10.22 -0.97 2.15
C ALA A 87 9.96 -2.44 1.77
N ARG A 88 8.75 -2.76 1.30
CA ARG A 88 8.39 -4.11 0.84
C ARG A 88 9.16 -4.50 -0.42
N ASP A 89 9.29 -3.58 -1.37
CA ASP A 89 10.03 -3.78 -2.62
C ASP A 89 11.54 -3.99 -2.32
N ALA A 90 12.13 -3.16 -1.46
CA ALA A 90 13.53 -3.33 -1.03
C ALA A 90 13.79 -4.68 -0.32
N ALA A 91 12.81 -5.18 0.45
CA ALA A 91 12.89 -6.50 1.09
C ALA A 91 12.75 -7.67 0.09
N SER A 92 12.17 -7.42 -1.09
CA SER A 92 11.95 -8.42 -2.14
C SER A 92 12.94 -8.31 -3.31
N GLU A 93 13.87 -7.35 -3.31
CA GLU A 93 14.98 -7.28 -4.27
C GLU A 93 15.96 -8.47 -4.21
N ASP A 94 15.90 -9.30 -3.15
CA ASP A 94 16.56 -10.61 -3.12
C ASP A 94 15.88 -11.64 -4.06
N GLU A 95 14.61 -11.43 -4.41
CA GLU A 95 13.87 -12.11 -5.49
C GLU A 95 13.82 -11.19 -6.72
N ARG A 96 14.99 -10.88 -7.27
CA ARG A 96 15.10 -10.25 -8.61
C ARG A 96 14.14 -10.91 -9.58
N CYS A 97 13.15 -10.15 -10.03
CA CYS A 97 12.30 -10.48 -11.17
C CYS A 97 13.16 -11.05 -12.30
N SER A 98 13.05 -12.35 -12.57
CA SER A 98 13.67 -13.03 -13.71
C SER A 98 12.90 -12.76 -14.99
N CYS A 99 12.28 -11.59 -15.11
CA CYS A 99 11.78 -11.10 -16.38
C CYS A 99 13.02 -10.90 -17.24
N GLY A 100 13.29 -11.83 -18.15
CA GLY A 100 14.31 -11.66 -19.20
C GLY A 100 14.08 -10.33 -19.96
N PRO A 101 14.95 -9.99 -20.92
CA PRO A 101 15.19 -8.62 -21.44
C PRO A 101 14.00 -7.85 -22.08
N SER A 102 12.76 -8.29 -21.90
CA SER A 102 11.53 -7.72 -22.46
C SER A 102 10.85 -6.64 -21.60
N CYS A 103 11.29 -6.36 -20.37
CA CYS A 103 10.88 -5.14 -19.66
C CYS A 103 11.76 -3.97 -20.11
N MET A 104 11.58 -3.55 -21.36
CA MET A 104 12.13 -2.29 -21.86
C MET A 104 11.29 -1.13 -21.31
N ASP A 105 11.98 -0.21 -20.64
CA ASP A 105 11.50 1.12 -20.30
C ASP A 105 10.71 1.73 -21.46
N GLY A 106 9.44 2.06 -21.19
CA GLY A 106 8.57 2.73 -22.14
C GLY A 106 9.05 4.14 -22.44
N LEU A 107 10.01 4.28 -23.35
CA LEU A 107 10.40 5.55 -23.98
C LEU A 107 10.93 5.28 -25.39
N SER A 108 10.02 5.00 -26.32
CA SER A 108 10.22 5.24 -27.76
C SER A 108 8.87 5.26 -28.46
N ALA A 109 8.42 6.47 -28.81
CA ALA A 109 7.27 6.69 -29.70
C ALA A 109 7.48 5.96 -31.05
N PRO A 110 6.45 5.32 -31.63
CA PRO A 110 6.56 4.88 -33.02
C PRO A 110 6.40 6.08 -33.97
N PRO A 111 7.27 6.23 -34.98
CA PRO A 111 7.12 7.22 -36.04
C PRO A 111 5.94 6.85 -36.94
N GLY A 112 5.31 7.88 -37.50
CA GLY A 112 4.04 7.79 -38.24
C GLY A 112 3.99 6.77 -39.36
N THR A 113 2.77 6.34 -39.67
CA THR A 113 2.43 5.69 -40.93
C THR A 113 1.36 6.53 -41.65
N PRO A 114 1.52 6.77 -42.97
CA PRO A 114 0.62 7.64 -43.72
C PRO A 114 -0.69 6.93 -44.08
N GLU A 115 -1.74 7.73 -44.19
CA GLU A 115 -3.08 7.40 -44.69
C GLU A 115 -3.04 6.61 -46.00
N ARG A 116 -3.91 5.60 -46.13
CA ARG A 116 -4.33 5.06 -47.42
C ARG A 116 -5.81 5.31 -47.64
N LYS A 117 -6.10 6.08 -48.71
CA LYS A 117 -7.37 6.10 -49.45
C LYS A 117 -7.63 4.78 -50.15
#